data_AF-A0A1Y3BRI2-F1
#
_entry.id   AF-A0A1Y3BRI2-F1
#
_cell.length_a   1.000
_cell.length_b   1.000
_cell.length_c   1.000
_cell.angle_alpha   90.00
_cell.angle_beta   90.00
_cell.angle_gamma   90.00
#
_symmetry.space_group_name_H-M   'P 1'
#
loop_
_entity.id
_entity.type
_entity.pdbx_description
1 polymer ?
#
loop_
_entity_poly.entity_id
_entity_poly.type
_entity_poly.pdbx_seq_one_letter_code
_entity_poly.pdbx_strand_id
1 'polypeptide(L)'
;EKSQLRLQQKIKKAEQELLLPSNLRWQFAGETNAGVRPSNSLLEEHLQFDHISRPPPLITDETTTTLEGLIKQRIKDKVFDDVERKVKPKEQPFEFRRRIMLESEKSKIGLAEVYEQEYLKQQQKQKEQEIGTTTATDAFVSAGETEENETRREIRRQIRSLFRKLDSLSAFHYTPCTPTPEVKILTNLPAVTVEEVVPDSVSDMKLLAPEEVFNTRNKKVLQDKGERTKTDRKRARRLKKKKQKFIQSNMKLNEPNKATKRKSEIEAREDGKSLKSSTKFFERLQEKNELQMIQKKAKPIIIQQANLAKKLKL
;
A
#
# COMPACT_ATOMS: atom_id res chain seq x y z
N GLU A 1 3.45 -89.11 -38.27
CA GLU A 1 3.36 -89.91 -37.04
C GLU A 1 4.06 -89.31 -35.82
N LYS A 2 5.40 -89.17 -35.77
CA LYS A 2 6.09 -88.61 -34.58
C LYS A 2 5.59 -87.22 -34.14
N SER A 3 5.21 -86.36 -35.08
CA SER A 3 4.63 -85.04 -34.79
C SER A 3 3.22 -85.13 -34.19
N GLN A 4 2.37 -86.03 -34.71
CA GLN A 4 1.02 -86.27 -34.19
C GLN A 4 1.07 -86.88 -32.78
N LEU A 5 2.00 -87.78 -32.51
CA LEU A 5 2.21 -88.33 -31.16
C LEU A 5 2.59 -87.23 -30.16
N ARG A 6 3.51 -86.32 -30.52
CA ARG A 6 3.87 -85.16 -29.69
C ARG A 6 2.69 -84.22 -29.47
N LEU A 7 1.86 -84.02 -30.50
CA LEU A 7 0.66 -83.19 -30.41
C LEU A 7 -0.37 -83.83 -29.47
N GLN A 8 -0.65 -85.13 -29.62
CA GLN A 8 -1.53 -85.88 -28.72
C GLN A 8 -1.02 -85.89 -27.28
N GLN A 9 0.29 -85.99 -27.06
CA GLN A 9 0.89 -85.85 -25.73
C GLN A 9 0.67 -84.45 -25.14
N LYS A 10 0.82 -83.38 -25.95
CA LYS A 10 0.52 -82.01 -25.52
C LYS A 10 -0.96 -81.80 -25.20
N ILE A 11 -1.85 -82.32 -26.04
CA ILE A 11 -3.30 -82.25 -25.84
C ILE A 11 -3.67 -82.96 -24.55
N LYS A 12 -3.21 -84.20 -24.35
CA LYS A 12 -3.46 -84.97 -23.13
C LYS A 12 -2.92 -84.28 -21.89
N LYS A 13 -1.74 -83.64 -21.98
CA LYS A 13 -1.18 -82.84 -20.88
C LYS A 13 -2.07 -81.63 -20.56
N ALA A 14 -2.52 -80.89 -21.57
CA ALA A 14 -3.42 -79.75 -21.39
C ALA A 14 -4.80 -80.15 -20.83
N GLU A 15 -5.37 -81.27 -21.30
CA GLU A 15 -6.62 -81.83 -20.78
C GLU A 15 -6.50 -82.22 -19.30
N GLN A 16 -5.38 -82.86 -18.91
CA GLN A 16 -5.09 -83.17 -17.51
C GLN A 16 -4.90 -81.91 -16.66
N GLU A 17 -4.25 -80.88 -17.20
CA GLU A 17 -4.07 -79.59 -16.51
C GLU A 17 -5.40 -78.88 -16.26
N LEU A 18 -6.37 -78.97 -17.18
CA LEU A 18 -7.71 -78.39 -17.06
C LEU A 18 -8.63 -79.14 -16.09
N LEU A 19 -8.49 -80.47 -15.98
CA LEU A 19 -9.38 -81.32 -15.16
C LEU A 19 -9.09 -81.25 -13.65
N LEU A 20 -7.94 -80.76 -13.23
CA LEU A 20 -7.55 -80.69 -11.82
C LEU A 20 -8.07 -79.40 -11.16
N PRO A 21 -9.00 -79.48 -10.18
CA PRO A 21 -9.53 -78.30 -9.47
C PRO A 21 -8.45 -77.55 -8.67
N SER A 22 -7.38 -78.24 -8.30
CA SER A 22 -6.19 -77.68 -7.63
C SER A 22 -5.32 -76.78 -8.53
N ASN A 23 -5.58 -76.76 -9.84
CA ASN A 23 -4.79 -76.00 -10.81
C ASN A 23 -5.34 -74.61 -11.09
N LEU A 24 -6.48 -74.22 -10.50
CA LEU A 24 -6.87 -72.82 -10.50
C LEU A 24 -5.93 -72.10 -9.54
N ARG A 25 -4.75 -71.68 -10.06
CA ARG A 25 -3.81 -70.86 -9.31
C ARG A 25 -4.61 -69.77 -8.64
N TRP A 26 -4.27 -69.45 -7.39
CA TRP A 26 -4.96 -68.42 -6.62
C TRP A 26 -5.04 -67.06 -7.36
N GLN A 27 -4.15 -66.84 -8.34
CA GLN A 27 -4.12 -65.73 -9.30
C GLN A 27 -5.32 -65.70 -10.27
N PHE A 28 -5.79 -66.87 -10.71
CA PHE A 28 -6.93 -67.01 -11.64
C PHE A 28 -8.27 -67.09 -10.92
N ALA A 29 -8.26 -67.25 -9.60
CA ALA A 29 -9.46 -67.19 -8.76
C ALA A 29 -9.79 -65.72 -8.44
N GLY A 30 -11.05 -65.33 -8.66
CA GLY A 30 -11.58 -64.09 -8.10
C GLY A 30 -11.72 -64.19 -6.58
N GLU A 31 -11.60 -63.06 -5.87
CA GLU A 31 -11.86 -62.96 -4.42
C GLU A 31 -10.98 -63.88 -3.55
N THR A 32 -9.71 -64.05 -3.91
CA THR A 32 -8.77 -64.87 -3.15
C THR A 32 -8.46 -64.29 -1.76
N ASN A 33 -8.71 -65.07 -0.71
CA ASN A 33 -8.39 -64.74 0.67
C ASN A 33 -6.94 -65.15 1.06
N ALA A 34 -6.39 -64.56 2.11
CA ALA A 34 -4.99 -64.76 2.54
C ALA A 34 -4.64 -66.23 2.89
N GLY A 35 -5.60 -67.04 3.34
CA GLY A 35 -5.38 -68.46 3.66
C GLY A 35 -5.37 -69.40 2.45
N VAL A 36 -5.90 -68.97 1.29
CA VAL A 36 -5.92 -69.77 0.05
C VAL A 36 -4.59 -69.69 -0.68
N ARG A 37 -3.90 -68.54 -0.56
CA ARG A 37 -2.58 -68.32 -1.17
C ARG A 37 -1.44 -68.71 -0.23
N PRO A 38 -0.29 -69.17 -0.75
CA PRO A 38 0.92 -69.35 0.04
C PRO A 38 1.40 -68.04 0.68
N SER A 39 2.07 -68.13 1.83
CA SER A 39 2.68 -66.99 2.51
C SER A 39 3.66 -66.24 1.60
N ASN A 40 3.67 -64.91 1.65
CA ASN A 40 4.55 -64.02 0.87
C ASN A 40 4.41 -64.08 -0.68
N SER A 41 3.48 -64.87 -1.22
CA SER A 41 3.28 -64.98 -2.66
C SER A 41 2.88 -63.64 -3.34
N LEU A 42 2.34 -62.66 -2.59
CA LEU A 42 2.01 -61.34 -3.12
C LEU A 42 3.24 -60.51 -3.50
N LEU A 43 4.41 -60.73 -2.86
CA LEU A 43 5.63 -60.00 -3.16
C LEU A 43 6.25 -60.40 -4.50
N GLU A 44 5.93 -61.60 -4.98
CA GLU A 44 6.44 -62.15 -6.24
C GLU A 44 5.62 -61.67 -7.44
N GLU A 45 4.36 -61.29 -7.22
CA GLU A 45 3.41 -60.96 -8.27
C GLU A 45 3.31 -59.45 -8.51
N HIS A 46 3.25 -59.04 -9.78
CA HIS A 46 3.07 -57.64 -10.17
C HIS A 46 1.59 -57.32 -10.39
N LEU A 47 0.90 -56.88 -9.33
CA LEU A 47 -0.48 -56.42 -9.39
C LEU A 47 -0.54 -54.90 -9.59
N GLN A 48 -1.49 -54.46 -10.41
CA GLN A 48 -1.84 -53.04 -10.54
C GLN A 48 -3.07 -52.77 -9.67
N PHE A 49 -2.96 -51.78 -8.78
CA PHE A 49 -4.06 -51.34 -7.94
C PHE A 49 -4.04 -49.82 -7.82
N ASP A 50 -5.21 -49.24 -7.58
CA ASP A 50 -5.35 -47.80 -7.46
C ASP A 50 -4.98 -47.32 -6.05
N HIS A 51 -4.27 -46.21 -5.98
CA HIS A 51 -3.98 -45.51 -4.72
C HIS A 51 -4.96 -44.36 -4.51
N ILE A 52 -5.53 -44.26 -3.30
CA ILE A 52 -6.55 -43.25 -2.96
C ILE A 52 -5.96 -41.83 -2.90
N SER A 53 -4.70 -41.70 -2.46
CA SER A 53 -4.04 -40.42 -2.25
C SER A 53 -2.69 -40.35 -2.93
N ARG A 54 -2.29 -39.15 -3.35
CA ARG A 54 -0.94 -38.91 -3.84
C ARG A 54 0.06 -39.04 -2.68
N PRO A 55 1.15 -39.79 -2.84
CA PRO A 55 2.18 -39.85 -1.81
C PRO A 55 2.86 -38.49 -1.65
N PRO A 56 3.40 -38.19 -0.46
CA PRO A 56 4.18 -36.98 -0.26
C PRO A 56 5.40 -36.98 -1.19
N PRO A 57 5.76 -35.83 -1.79
CA PRO A 57 6.92 -35.74 -2.65
C PRO A 57 8.21 -35.95 -1.84
N LEU A 58 9.16 -36.68 -2.41
CA LEU A 58 10.47 -36.88 -1.83
C LEU A 58 11.32 -35.62 -2.05
N ILE A 59 11.95 -35.13 -0.98
CA ILE A 59 12.84 -33.98 -1.04
C ILE A 59 14.20 -34.45 -1.57
N THR A 60 14.45 -34.24 -2.84
CA THR A 60 15.72 -34.55 -3.52
C THR A 60 16.58 -33.29 -3.69
N ASP A 61 17.87 -33.46 -3.93
CA ASP A 61 18.80 -32.33 -4.12
C ASP A 61 18.44 -31.43 -5.32
N GLU A 62 17.77 -31.98 -6.33
CA GLU A 62 17.27 -31.21 -7.46
C GLU A 62 16.12 -30.26 -7.02
N THR A 63 15.21 -30.76 -6.18
CA THR A 63 14.10 -29.95 -5.64
C THR A 63 14.61 -28.84 -4.72
N THR A 64 15.67 -29.09 -3.95
CA THR A 64 16.27 -28.06 -3.09
C THR A 64 17.03 -27.04 -3.93
N THR A 65 17.78 -27.46 -4.96
CA THR A 65 18.52 -26.56 -5.86
C THR A 65 17.57 -25.61 -6.60
N THR A 66 16.44 -26.11 -7.09
CA THR A 66 15.41 -25.28 -7.76
C THR A 66 14.76 -24.28 -6.80
N LEU A 67 14.42 -24.73 -5.58
CA LEU A 67 13.88 -23.87 -4.53
C LEU A 67 14.86 -22.76 -4.12
N GLU A 68 16.14 -23.09 -3.95
CA GLU A 68 17.16 -22.10 -3.64
C GLU A 68 17.36 -21.08 -4.75
N GLY A 69 17.30 -21.51 -6.02
CA GLY A 69 17.34 -20.62 -7.17
C GLY A 69 16.22 -19.59 -7.11
N LEU A 70 15.00 -20.03 -6.81
CA LEU A 70 13.83 -19.16 -6.64
C LEU A 70 14.02 -18.18 -5.48
N ILE A 71 14.50 -18.65 -4.32
CA ILE A 71 14.75 -17.80 -3.15
C ILE A 71 15.81 -16.74 -3.47
N LYS A 72 16.93 -17.14 -4.08
CA LYS A 72 18.02 -16.23 -4.49
C LYS A 72 17.50 -15.16 -5.45
N GLN A 73 16.65 -15.55 -6.40
CA GLN A 73 16.02 -14.61 -7.33
C GLN A 73 15.08 -13.62 -6.61
N ARG A 74 14.19 -14.09 -5.71
CA ARG A 74 13.29 -13.21 -4.95
C ARG A 74 14.04 -12.22 -4.06
N ILE A 75 15.13 -12.65 -3.42
CA ILE A 75 15.99 -11.76 -2.62
C ILE A 75 16.66 -10.71 -3.52
N LYS A 76 17.13 -11.10 -4.70
CA LYS A 76 17.74 -10.19 -5.68
C LYS A 76 16.73 -9.15 -6.16
N ASP A 77 15.50 -9.58 -6.45
CA ASP A 77 14.40 -8.74 -6.94
C ASP A 77 13.73 -7.93 -5.81
N LYS A 78 13.99 -8.30 -4.55
CA LYS A 78 13.40 -7.73 -3.32
C LYS A 78 11.87 -7.79 -3.30
N VAL A 79 11.33 -8.88 -3.83
CA VAL A 79 9.89 -9.16 -3.84
C VAL A 79 9.60 -10.07 -2.65
N PHE A 80 9.14 -9.46 -1.56
CA PHE A 80 8.78 -10.15 -0.33
C PHE A 80 7.27 -10.00 -0.10
N ASP A 81 6.62 -11.12 0.22
CA ASP A 81 5.19 -11.17 0.54
C ASP A 81 4.94 -10.89 2.04
N ASP A 82 5.78 -10.04 2.66
CA ASP A 82 5.68 -9.69 4.07
C ASP A 82 4.48 -8.77 4.32
N VAL A 83 3.76 -9.00 5.43
CA VAL A 83 2.62 -8.16 5.79
C VAL A 83 3.09 -6.77 6.22
N GLU A 84 2.69 -5.74 5.47
CA GLU A 84 3.01 -4.37 5.81
C GLU A 84 2.24 -3.89 7.06
N ARG A 85 2.91 -3.13 7.93
CA ARG A 85 2.27 -2.53 9.09
C ARG A 85 1.25 -1.48 8.64
N LYS A 86 -0.03 -1.72 8.91
CA LYS A 86 -1.10 -0.75 8.66
C LYS A 86 -0.88 0.50 9.53
N VAL A 87 -0.49 1.60 8.91
CA VAL A 87 -0.39 2.91 9.58
C VAL A 87 -1.75 3.60 9.45
N LYS A 88 -2.30 4.07 10.57
CA LYS A 88 -3.50 4.91 10.54
C LYS A 88 -3.21 6.14 9.68
N PRO A 89 -4.03 6.46 8.66
CA PRO A 89 -3.83 7.67 7.87
C PRO A 89 -3.82 8.85 8.83
N LYS A 90 -2.70 9.59 8.85
CA LYS A 90 -2.62 10.84 9.61
C LYS A 90 -3.45 11.85 8.84
N GLU A 91 -4.65 12.12 9.31
CA GLU A 91 -5.40 13.30 8.89
C GLU A 91 -4.49 14.50 9.20
N GLN A 92 -3.88 15.06 8.18
CA GLN A 92 -3.08 16.27 8.32
C GLN A 92 -4.10 17.38 8.58
N PRO A 93 -4.11 18.02 9.76
CA PRO A 93 -5.09 19.06 10.07
C PRO A 93 -4.97 20.28 9.12
N PHE A 94 -3.86 20.40 8.40
CA PHE A 94 -3.63 21.44 7.40
C PHE A 94 -3.22 20.84 6.05
N GLU A 95 -4.18 20.77 5.11
CA GLU A 95 -3.85 20.69 3.70
C GLU A 95 -3.48 22.11 3.22
N PHE A 96 -2.17 22.39 3.13
CA PHE A 96 -1.64 23.73 2.82
C PHE A 96 -2.20 24.35 1.53
N ARG A 97 -2.73 23.55 0.60
CA ARG A 97 -3.43 24.01 -0.61
C ARG A 97 -4.50 22.99 -1.00
N ARG A 98 -5.74 23.21 -0.59
CA ARG A 98 -6.87 22.47 -1.18
C ARG A 98 -6.96 22.81 -2.66
N ARG A 99 -7.27 21.81 -3.49
CA ARG A 99 -7.57 22.07 -4.90
C ARG A 99 -8.84 22.91 -4.98
N ILE A 100 -8.69 24.17 -5.36
CA ILE A 100 -9.83 25.01 -5.71
C ILE A 100 -10.49 24.34 -6.92
N MET A 101 -11.67 23.77 -6.71
CA MET A 101 -12.50 23.33 -7.83
C MET A 101 -13.08 24.59 -8.46
N LEU A 102 -12.66 24.88 -9.69
CA LEU A 102 -13.23 25.98 -10.45
C LEU A 102 -14.64 25.57 -10.89
N GLU A 103 -15.64 26.32 -10.46
CA GLU A 103 -17.01 26.14 -10.91
C GLU A 103 -17.10 26.59 -12.38
N SER A 104 -17.61 25.71 -13.25
CA SER A 104 -17.74 25.99 -14.70
C SER A 104 -19.07 26.65 -15.08
N GLU A 105 -19.93 26.93 -14.09
CA GLU A 105 -21.18 27.63 -14.31
C GLU A 105 -20.95 29.14 -14.48
N LYS A 106 -21.84 29.80 -15.24
CA LYS A 106 -21.77 31.26 -15.43
C LYS A 106 -22.06 31.95 -14.10
N SER A 107 -21.28 32.98 -13.76
CA SER A 107 -21.47 33.72 -12.51
C SER A 107 -22.86 34.36 -12.46
N LYS A 108 -23.56 34.18 -11.33
CA LYS A 108 -24.86 34.84 -11.06
C LYS A 108 -24.70 36.33 -10.74
N ILE A 109 -23.48 36.76 -10.44
CA ILE A 109 -23.10 38.11 -9.99
C ILE A 109 -22.38 38.84 -11.13
N GLY A 110 -22.68 40.14 -11.29
CA GLY A 110 -22.04 41.01 -12.29
C GLY A 110 -20.65 41.49 -11.87
N LEU A 111 -19.82 41.91 -12.83
CA LEU A 111 -18.43 42.32 -12.57
C LEU A 111 -18.32 43.49 -11.58
N ALA A 112 -19.22 44.47 -11.66
CA ALA A 112 -19.22 45.63 -10.77
C ALA A 112 -19.44 45.24 -9.29
N GLU A 113 -20.36 44.30 -9.04
CA GLU A 113 -20.68 43.80 -7.70
C GLU A 113 -19.54 42.93 -7.14
N VAL A 114 -18.86 42.15 -7.99
CA VAL A 114 -17.63 41.43 -7.58
C VAL A 114 -16.57 42.40 -7.07
N TYR A 115 -16.35 43.52 -7.77
CA TYR A 115 -15.38 44.54 -7.34
C TYR A 115 -15.81 45.25 -6.05
N GLU A 116 -17.09 45.56 -5.89
CA GLU A 116 -17.63 46.15 -4.66
C GLU A 116 -17.40 45.21 -3.46
N GLN A 117 -17.75 43.94 -3.60
CA GLN A 117 -17.57 42.92 -2.56
C GLN A 117 -16.08 42.70 -2.23
N GLU A 118 -15.21 42.71 -3.23
CA GLU A 118 -13.77 42.61 -3.01
C GLU A 118 -13.22 43.83 -2.26
N TYR A 119 -13.64 45.04 -2.64
CA TYR A 119 -13.24 46.28 -1.98
C TYR A 119 -13.67 46.32 -0.51
N LEU A 120 -14.92 45.94 -0.21
CA LEU A 120 -15.42 45.84 1.17
C LEU A 120 -14.63 44.82 2.00
N LYS A 121 -14.28 43.66 1.43
CA LYS A 121 -13.42 42.66 2.09
C LYS A 121 -12.02 43.19 2.35
N GLN A 122 -11.44 43.95 1.43
CA GLN A 122 -10.11 44.56 1.62
C GLN A 122 -10.15 45.59 2.76
N GLN A 123 -11.20 46.41 2.84
CA GLN A 123 -11.37 47.36 3.95
C GLN A 123 -11.57 46.65 5.31
N GLN A 124 -12.34 45.56 5.35
CA GLN A 124 -12.50 44.77 6.57
C GLN A 124 -11.17 44.15 7.03
N LYS A 125 -10.38 43.59 6.10
CA LYS A 125 -9.03 43.08 6.40
C LYS A 125 -8.08 44.14 6.93
N GLN A 126 -8.14 45.36 6.41
CA GLN A 126 -7.34 46.47 6.92
C GLN A 126 -7.76 46.85 8.35
N LYS A 127 -9.06 46.94 8.62
CA LYS A 127 -9.59 47.19 9.98
C LYS A 127 -9.23 46.06 10.97
N GLU A 128 -9.26 44.80 10.55
CA GLU A 128 -8.83 43.65 11.37
C GLU A 128 -7.32 43.63 11.64
N GLN A 129 -6.51 44.20 10.75
CA GLN A 129 -5.06 44.36 10.98
C GLN A 129 -4.74 45.51 11.95
N GLU A 130 -5.59 46.53 11.99
CA GLU A 130 -5.45 47.69 12.89
C GLU A 130 -5.95 47.36 14.31
N ILE A 131 -7.02 46.58 14.43
CA ILE A 131 -7.55 46.09 15.71
C ILE A 131 -6.88 44.75 15.99
N GLY A 132 -5.70 44.74 16.61
CA GLY A 132 -4.89 43.56 16.93
C GLY A 132 -5.53 42.54 17.88
N THR A 133 -6.74 42.07 17.57
CA THR A 133 -7.47 41.04 18.30
C THR A 133 -7.30 39.70 17.60
N THR A 134 -6.84 38.75 18.39
CA THR A 134 -6.39 37.40 18.06
C THR A 134 -7.54 36.46 17.67
N THR A 135 -8.30 36.80 16.64
CA THR A 135 -9.27 35.88 15.99
C THR A 135 -8.78 35.50 14.60
N ALA A 136 -7.48 35.23 14.48
CA ALA A 136 -6.81 34.91 13.22
C ALA A 136 -6.78 33.40 12.92
N THR A 137 -7.87 32.67 13.21
CA THR A 137 -7.93 31.23 12.90
C THR A 137 -8.82 30.86 11.72
N ASP A 138 -9.75 31.72 11.26
CA ASP A 138 -10.75 31.30 10.26
C ASP A 138 -10.96 32.28 9.07
N ALA A 139 -9.97 33.12 8.73
CA ALA A 139 -10.14 34.20 7.74
C ALA A 139 -9.65 33.92 6.29
N PHE A 140 -9.51 32.65 5.89
CA PHE A 140 -9.37 32.26 4.47
C PHE A 140 -10.42 31.20 4.15
N VAL A 141 -11.66 31.63 4.08
CA VAL A 141 -12.81 30.79 3.73
C VAL A 141 -13.59 31.54 2.64
N SER A 142 -13.67 30.95 1.46
CA SER A 142 -14.47 31.48 0.34
C SER A 142 -15.96 31.49 0.75
N ALA A 143 -16.77 32.40 0.23
CA ALA A 143 -18.19 32.54 0.63
C ALA A 143 -19.05 31.27 0.37
N GLY A 144 -18.65 30.38 -0.55
CA GLY A 144 -19.28 29.06 -0.70
C GLY A 144 -18.86 28.05 0.38
N GLU A 145 -17.71 28.25 1.01
CA GLU A 145 -17.22 27.41 2.11
C GLU A 145 -17.84 27.82 3.45
N THR A 146 -18.31 29.05 3.64
CA THR A 146 -18.99 29.45 4.90
C THR A 146 -20.29 28.69 5.09
N GLU A 147 -21.09 28.53 4.03
CA GLU A 147 -22.35 27.75 4.08
C GLU A 147 -22.09 26.24 4.27
N GLU A 148 -21.09 25.67 3.58
CA GLU A 148 -20.66 24.29 3.81
C GLU A 148 -20.11 24.08 5.22
N ASN A 149 -19.44 25.09 5.79
CA ASN A 149 -18.94 25.04 7.16
C ASN A 149 -20.07 25.18 8.19
N GLU A 150 -21.09 25.99 7.94
CA GLU A 150 -22.26 26.13 8.82
C GLU A 150 -23.10 24.86 8.87
N THR A 151 -23.39 24.25 7.71
CA THR A 151 -24.07 22.96 7.63
C THR A 151 -23.26 21.87 8.34
N ARG A 152 -21.94 21.81 8.13
CA ARG A 152 -21.05 20.89 8.87
C ARG A 152 -21.04 21.17 10.38
N ARG A 153 -21.07 22.43 10.80
CA ARG A 153 -21.14 22.83 12.21
C ARG A 153 -22.45 22.38 12.85
N GLU A 154 -23.56 22.55 12.13
CA GLU A 154 -24.88 22.11 12.56
C GLU A 154 -24.97 20.59 12.67
N ILE A 155 -24.48 19.86 11.66
CA ILE A 155 -24.40 18.39 11.70
C ILE A 155 -23.56 17.94 12.89
N ARG A 156 -22.39 18.55 13.15
CA ARG A 156 -21.56 18.23 14.34
C ARG A 156 -22.32 18.47 15.64
N ARG A 157 -23.09 19.55 15.74
CA ARG A 157 -23.93 19.87 16.91
C ARG A 157 -25.01 18.80 17.13
N GLN A 158 -25.72 18.43 16.06
CA GLN A 158 -26.75 17.39 16.09
C GLN A 158 -26.16 16.03 16.47
N ILE A 159 -25.02 15.65 15.88
CA ILE A 159 -24.30 14.41 16.19
C ILE A 159 -23.89 14.35 17.66
N ARG A 160 -23.31 15.43 18.21
CA ARG A 160 -22.95 15.48 19.65
C ARG A 160 -24.17 15.35 20.55
N SER A 161 -25.28 16.01 20.20
CA SER A 161 -26.54 15.92 20.93
C SER A 161 -27.12 14.50 20.89
N LEU A 162 -27.08 13.86 19.72
CA LEU A 162 -27.55 12.49 19.52
C LEU A 162 -26.71 11.49 20.31
N PHE A 163 -25.38 11.52 20.19
CA PHE A 163 -24.51 10.61 20.92
C PHE A 163 -24.65 10.78 22.44
N ARG A 164 -24.76 12.01 22.95
CA ARG A 164 -25.03 12.22 24.38
C ARG A 164 -26.32 11.53 24.85
N LYS A 165 -27.37 11.51 24.02
CA LYS A 165 -28.63 10.81 24.33
C LYS A 165 -28.46 9.28 24.26
N LEU A 166 -27.75 8.77 23.25
CA LEU A 166 -27.48 7.34 23.08
C LEU A 166 -26.57 6.79 24.18
N ASP A 167 -25.55 7.55 24.57
CA ASP A 167 -24.61 7.21 25.66
C ASP A 167 -25.37 7.16 26.99
N SER A 168 -26.28 8.10 27.25
CA SER A 168 -27.15 8.07 28.42
C SER A 168 -28.12 6.89 28.40
N LEU A 169 -28.65 6.51 27.23
CA LEU A 169 -29.56 5.37 27.07
C LEU A 169 -28.84 4.03 27.28
N SER A 170 -27.57 3.94 26.90
CA SER A 170 -26.73 2.75 27.09
C SER A 170 -26.09 2.67 28.48
N ALA A 171 -26.51 3.52 29.43
CA ALA A 171 -25.91 3.64 30.76
C ALA A 171 -24.38 3.86 30.71
N PHE A 172 -23.92 4.59 29.68
CA PHE A 172 -22.52 4.87 29.39
C PHE A 172 -21.64 3.63 29.11
N HIS A 173 -22.24 2.49 28.72
CA HIS A 173 -21.53 1.30 28.25
C HIS A 173 -21.33 1.33 26.73
N TYR A 174 -20.44 2.19 26.24
CA TYR A 174 -20.14 2.35 24.81
C TYR A 174 -18.63 2.36 24.53
N THR A 175 -18.27 2.12 23.28
CA THR A 175 -16.88 2.25 22.83
C THR A 175 -16.54 3.74 22.70
N PRO A 176 -15.53 4.26 23.43
CA PRO A 176 -15.20 5.68 23.38
C PRO A 176 -14.80 6.12 21.97
N CYS A 177 -15.09 7.38 21.66
CA CYS A 177 -14.73 7.97 20.38
C CYS A 177 -13.22 7.85 20.12
N THR A 178 -12.84 7.61 18.87
CA THR A 178 -11.44 7.53 18.49
C THR A 178 -10.73 8.86 18.79
N PRO A 179 -9.54 8.84 19.39
CA PRO A 179 -8.84 10.07 19.76
C PRO A 179 -8.44 10.84 18.50
N THR A 180 -9.06 12.00 18.30
CA THR A 180 -8.68 12.95 17.27
C THR A 180 -7.51 13.79 17.76
N PRO A 181 -6.50 14.09 16.92
CA PRO A 181 -5.39 14.95 17.31
C PRO A 181 -5.90 16.40 17.51
N GLU A 182 -6.09 16.79 18.77
CA GLU A 182 -6.48 18.15 19.13
C GLU A 182 -5.24 19.00 19.45
N VAL A 183 -5.14 20.17 18.81
CA VAL A 183 -4.08 21.14 19.11
C VAL A 183 -4.60 22.09 20.19
N LYS A 184 -4.02 22.00 21.40
CA LYS A 184 -4.28 22.93 22.50
C LYS A 184 -3.13 23.93 22.59
N ILE A 185 -3.45 25.22 22.44
CA ILE A 185 -2.48 26.29 22.59
C ILE A 185 -2.54 26.75 24.05
N LEU A 186 -1.47 26.49 24.81
CA LEU A 186 -1.35 26.91 26.20
C LEU A 186 -0.56 28.22 26.29
N THR A 187 -1.03 29.16 27.12
CA THR A 187 -0.34 30.41 27.42
C THR A 187 0.48 30.25 28.70
N ASN A 188 1.61 30.97 28.81
CA ASN A 188 2.48 30.91 30.00
C ASN A 188 1.90 31.73 31.16
N LEU A 189 0.90 31.15 31.83
CA LEU A 189 0.25 31.68 33.03
C LEU A 189 0.81 30.99 34.29
N PRO A 190 0.76 31.63 35.48
CA PRO A 190 0.99 30.94 36.74
C PRO A 190 -0.13 29.92 37.01
N ALA A 191 0.20 28.76 37.57
CA ALA A 191 -0.74 27.65 37.80
C ALA A 191 -1.97 28.08 38.61
N VAL A 192 -1.76 28.95 39.61
CA VAL A 192 -2.80 29.55 40.47
C VAL A 192 -3.95 30.17 39.66
N THR A 193 -3.70 30.72 38.47
CA THR A 193 -4.76 31.34 37.65
C THR A 193 -5.69 30.34 36.96
N VAL A 194 -5.27 29.09 36.81
CA VAL A 194 -6.06 28.01 36.19
C VAL A 194 -6.71 27.12 37.25
N GLU A 195 -6.18 27.15 38.47
CA GLU A 195 -6.74 26.42 39.60
C GLU A 195 -8.09 27.02 40.06
N GLU A 196 -8.84 26.21 40.81
CA GLU A 196 -10.07 26.65 41.46
C GLU A 196 -9.76 27.70 42.54
N VAL A 197 -10.69 28.64 42.75
CA VAL A 197 -10.55 29.68 43.77
C VAL A 197 -10.75 29.06 45.16
N VAL A 198 -9.65 28.65 45.77
CA VAL A 198 -9.58 28.10 47.13
C VAL A 198 -8.70 29.04 47.98
N PRO A 199 -9.03 29.29 49.26
CA PRO A 199 -8.27 30.22 50.11
C PRO A 199 -6.80 29.81 50.36
N ASP A 200 -6.45 28.54 50.16
CA ASP A 200 -5.07 28.05 50.25
C ASP A 200 -4.65 27.43 48.91
N SER A 201 -3.63 28.00 48.27
CA SER A 201 -3.10 27.53 46.98
C SER A 201 -1.70 26.96 47.19
N VAL A 202 -1.48 25.73 46.76
CA VAL A 202 -0.25 24.97 47.06
C VAL A 202 0.82 25.08 45.96
N SER A 203 0.51 25.71 44.81
CA SER A 203 1.39 25.72 43.64
C SER A 203 1.93 27.12 43.28
N ASP A 204 3.25 27.26 43.17
CA ASP A 204 3.95 28.47 42.66
C ASP A 204 4.55 28.25 41.25
N MET A 205 4.16 27.15 40.59
CA MET A 205 4.69 26.79 39.28
C MET A 205 3.97 27.53 38.16
N LYS A 206 4.62 27.68 37.01
CA LYS A 206 3.99 28.16 35.76
C LYS A 206 3.55 26.97 34.91
N LEU A 207 2.56 27.18 34.04
CA LEU A 207 2.01 26.13 33.18
C LEU A 207 3.01 25.59 32.14
N LEU A 208 3.94 26.43 31.68
CA LEU A 208 4.88 26.10 30.62
C LEU A 208 6.21 25.61 31.18
N ALA A 209 6.74 24.51 30.63
CA ALA A 209 8.01 23.97 31.10
C ALA A 209 9.18 24.87 30.67
N PRO A 210 10.31 24.91 31.42
CA PRO A 210 11.50 25.65 31.01
C PRO A 210 12.02 25.25 29.62
N GLU A 211 11.88 23.98 29.23
CA GLU A 211 12.26 23.51 27.88
C GLU A 211 11.34 24.01 26.76
N GLU A 212 10.09 24.33 27.07
CA GLU A 212 9.12 24.89 26.12
C GLU A 212 9.31 26.41 25.98
N VAL A 213 9.64 27.09 27.08
CA VAL A 213 10.03 28.51 27.08
C VAL A 213 11.35 28.70 26.34
N PHE A 214 12.34 27.85 26.62
CA PHE A 214 13.66 27.92 26.03
C PHE A 214 14.25 26.54 25.77
N ASN A 215 14.20 26.09 24.51
CA ASN A 215 14.83 24.85 24.07
C ASN A 215 16.14 25.11 23.33
N THR A 216 17.24 24.55 23.81
CA THR A 216 18.53 24.59 23.12
C THR A 216 18.66 23.54 21.99
N ARG A 217 17.57 23.08 21.37
CA ARG A 217 17.50 22.19 20.18
C ARG A 217 18.73 21.28 19.98
N ASN A 218 19.13 20.54 21.03
CA ASN A 218 20.22 19.57 21.06
C ASN A 218 21.68 20.10 21.18
N LYS A 219 21.92 21.32 21.65
CA LYS A 219 23.28 21.79 21.97
C LYS A 219 23.36 22.32 23.40
N LYS A 220 23.97 21.52 24.29
CA LYS A 220 24.33 21.99 25.66
C LYS A 220 25.39 23.10 25.62
N VAL A 221 26.19 23.16 24.56
CA VAL A 221 27.22 24.18 24.34
C VAL A 221 27.08 24.74 22.93
N LEU A 222 26.87 26.04 22.83
CA LEU A 222 26.91 26.74 21.55
C LEU A 222 28.37 26.86 21.13
N GLN A 223 28.77 26.06 20.15
CA GLN A 223 30.10 26.13 19.58
C GLN A 223 30.07 26.68 18.15
N ASP A 224 30.85 27.73 17.89
CA ASP A 224 31.04 28.28 16.55
C ASP A 224 31.80 27.30 15.63
N LYS A 225 31.78 27.51 14.32
CA LYS A 225 32.49 26.65 13.36
C LYS A 225 34.01 26.83 13.41
N GLY A 226 34.51 28.01 13.80
CA GLY A 226 35.94 28.32 13.85
C GLY A 226 36.69 27.63 15.00
N GLU A 227 36.05 27.50 16.15
CA GLU A 227 36.60 26.86 17.36
C GLU A 227 36.55 25.32 17.33
N ARG A 228 35.94 24.72 16.31
CA ARG A 228 35.81 23.26 16.21
C ARG A 228 37.09 22.61 15.71
N THR A 229 37.61 21.70 16.53
CA THR A 229 38.72 20.83 16.13
C THR A 229 38.36 19.95 14.92
N LYS A 230 39.38 19.52 14.17
CA LYS A 230 39.20 18.64 13.00
C LYS A 230 38.47 17.33 13.36
N THR A 231 38.66 16.81 14.57
CA THR A 231 38.00 15.59 15.08
C THR A 231 36.51 15.82 15.31
N ASP A 232 36.14 16.94 15.94
CA ASP A 232 34.73 17.29 16.18
C ASP A 232 33.97 17.53 14.87
N ARG A 233 34.58 18.23 13.90
CA ARG A 233 34.01 18.40 12.54
C ARG A 233 33.70 17.06 11.87
N LYS A 234 34.61 16.08 11.98
CA LYS A 234 34.41 14.72 11.42
C LYS A 234 33.30 13.97 12.17
N ARG A 235 33.22 14.07 13.50
CA ARG A 235 32.16 13.48 14.33
C ARG A 235 30.78 14.04 13.95
N ALA A 236 30.65 15.36 13.89
CA ALA A 236 29.42 16.04 13.48
C ALA A 236 28.97 15.62 12.06
N ARG A 237 29.91 15.50 11.12
CA ARG A 237 29.61 15.00 9.76
C ARG A 237 29.08 13.56 9.76
N ARG A 238 29.70 12.66 10.54
CA ARG A 238 29.22 11.26 10.67
C ARG A 238 27.82 11.20 11.27
N LEU A 239 27.54 12.00 12.30
CA LEU A 239 26.22 12.08 12.93
C LEU A 239 25.16 12.60 11.95
N LYS A 240 25.49 13.65 11.19
CA LYS A 240 24.61 14.17 10.13
C LYS A 240 24.33 13.11 9.06
N LYS A 241 25.36 12.38 8.60
CA LYS A 241 25.21 11.29 7.62
C LYS A 241 24.35 10.15 8.17
N LYS A 242 24.51 9.78 9.45
CA LYS A 242 23.68 8.76 10.12
C LYS A 242 22.22 9.18 10.17
N LYS A 243 21.94 10.43 10.58
CA LYS A 243 20.57 10.99 10.60
C LYS A 243 19.97 11.02 9.19
N GLN A 244 20.73 11.45 8.19
CA GLN A 244 20.26 11.48 6.80
C GLN A 244 19.97 10.07 6.26
N LYS A 245 20.81 9.08 6.57
CA LYS A 245 20.58 7.68 6.18
C LYS A 245 19.29 7.13 6.81
N PHE A 246 19.04 7.42 8.08
CA PHE A 246 17.81 7.04 8.78
C PHE A 246 16.55 7.69 8.18
N ILE A 247 16.61 8.98 7.85
CA ILE A 247 15.51 9.67 7.17
C ILE A 247 15.27 9.05 5.79
N GLN A 248 16.33 8.80 5.03
CA GLN A 248 16.24 8.22 3.69
C GLN A 248 15.69 6.78 3.72
N SER A 249 16.09 5.95 4.68
CA SER A 249 15.53 4.60 4.82
C SER A 249 14.04 4.65 5.13
N ASN A 250 13.61 5.51 6.05
CA ASN A 250 12.19 5.66 6.38
C ASN A 250 11.36 6.22 5.22
N MET A 251 11.92 7.15 4.43
CA MET A 251 11.25 7.66 3.24
C MET A 251 11.12 6.61 2.13
N LYS A 252 12.12 5.74 1.95
CA LYS A 252 12.08 4.66 0.95
C LYS A 252 11.08 3.57 1.32
N LEU A 253 10.93 3.26 2.61
CA LEU A 253 9.96 2.28 3.10
C LEU A 253 8.52 2.76 2.95
N ASN A 254 8.27 4.06 2.99
CA ASN A 254 6.92 4.61 2.94
C ASN A 254 6.41 4.96 1.52
N GLU A 255 7.27 4.93 0.48
CA GLU A 255 6.93 5.39 -0.88
C GLU A 255 7.69 4.58 -1.97
N PRO A 256 7.27 3.34 -2.30
CA PRO A 256 7.81 2.62 -3.46
C PRO A 256 7.43 3.29 -4.80
N ASN A 257 6.29 4.00 -4.85
CA ASN A 257 5.73 4.59 -6.08
C ASN A 257 6.32 5.94 -6.50
N LYS A 258 7.18 6.58 -5.69
CA LYS A 258 7.82 7.86 -6.06
C LYS A 258 9.12 7.68 -6.84
N ALA A 259 9.74 6.51 -6.74
CA ALA A 259 10.99 6.21 -7.44
C ALA A 259 10.77 6.08 -8.97
N THR A 260 9.62 5.55 -9.39
CA THR A 260 9.18 5.50 -10.79
C THR A 260 8.85 6.91 -11.32
N LYS A 261 8.14 7.74 -10.53
CA LYS A 261 7.89 9.16 -10.87
C LYS A 261 9.16 9.99 -11.02
N ARG A 262 10.18 9.73 -10.21
CA ARG A 262 11.47 10.44 -10.33
C ARG A 262 12.26 10.02 -11.56
N LYS A 263 12.18 8.77 -12.01
CA LYS A 263 12.77 8.34 -13.30
C LYS A 263 12.08 9.05 -14.47
N SER A 264 10.74 9.11 -14.49
CA SER A 264 10.01 9.84 -15.52
C SER A 264 10.25 11.36 -15.48
N GLU A 265 10.45 11.96 -14.30
CA GLU A 265 10.80 13.39 -14.17
C GLU A 265 12.24 13.70 -14.58
N ILE A 266 13.18 12.76 -14.40
CA ILE A 266 14.57 12.91 -14.85
C ILE A 266 14.63 12.77 -16.38
N GLU A 267 13.92 11.80 -16.95
CA GLU A 267 13.77 11.62 -18.41
C GLU A 267 13.11 12.86 -19.05
N ALA A 268 12.03 13.39 -18.45
CA ALA A 268 11.38 14.62 -18.90
C ALA A 268 12.26 15.89 -18.77
N ARG A 269 13.24 15.92 -17.85
CA ARG A 269 14.19 17.02 -17.69
C ARG A 269 15.37 16.94 -18.65
N GLU A 270 15.74 15.75 -19.12
CA GLU A 270 16.72 15.60 -20.20
C GLU A 270 16.12 15.99 -21.55
N ASP A 271 14.83 15.72 -21.77
CA ASP A 271 14.07 16.19 -22.93
C ASP A 271 13.99 17.74 -23.04
N GLY A 272 13.99 18.45 -21.91
CA GLY A 272 13.95 19.93 -21.89
C GLY A 272 15.25 20.61 -22.34
N LYS A 273 16.38 19.89 -22.36
CA LYS A 273 17.69 20.46 -22.75
C LYS A 273 17.91 20.45 -24.27
N SER A 274 17.08 19.76 -25.05
CA SER A 274 17.25 19.60 -26.51
C SER A 274 16.56 20.71 -27.33
N LEU A 275 15.83 21.64 -26.70
CA LEU A 275 15.09 22.73 -27.34
C LEU A 275 15.95 23.96 -27.63
N LYS A 276 17.22 23.77 -28.03
CA LYS A 276 18.17 24.88 -28.22
C LYS A 276 18.13 25.52 -29.62
N SER A 277 17.43 24.92 -30.60
CA SER A 277 17.25 25.51 -31.93
C SER A 277 15.83 25.31 -32.47
N SER A 278 15.32 26.32 -33.18
CA SER A 278 13.99 26.30 -33.79
C SER A 278 13.84 25.17 -34.83
N THR A 279 14.90 24.83 -35.55
CA THR A 279 14.93 23.73 -36.52
C THR A 279 14.60 22.38 -35.89
N LYS A 280 15.23 22.06 -34.74
CA LYS A 280 14.98 20.80 -34.01
C LYS A 280 13.60 20.76 -33.36
N PHE A 281 13.02 21.92 -33.07
CA PHE A 281 11.64 22.03 -32.61
C PHE A 281 10.65 21.65 -33.73
N PHE A 282 10.85 22.17 -34.95
CA PHE A 282 9.96 21.87 -36.08
C PHE A 282 10.10 20.43 -36.60
N GLU A 283 11.31 19.86 -36.63
CA GLU A 283 11.52 18.44 -36.94
C GLU A 283 10.76 17.52 -35.97
N ARG A 284 10.85 17.78 -34.66
CA ARG A 284 10.13 16.98 -33.65
C ARG A 284 8.62 17.18 -33.69
N LEU A 285 8.15 18.34 -34.16
CA LEU A 285 6.72 18.60 -34.39
C LEU A 285 6.21 17.79 -35.59
N GLN A 286 7.01 17.69 -36.66
CA GLN A 286 6.72 16.84 -37.81
C GLN A 286 6.71 15.36 -37.42
N GLU A 287 7.72 14.88 -36.68
CA GLU A 287 7.77 13.50 -36.17
C GLU A 287 6.57 13.16 -35.27
N LYS A 288 6.15 14.08 -34.39
CA LYS A 288 4.96 13.87 -33.54
C LYS A 288 3.68 13.79 -34.37
N ASN A 289 3.54 14.61 -35.40
CA ASN A 289 2.40 14.55 -36.31
C ASN A 289 2.39 13.24 -37.10
N GLU A 290 3.54 12.79 -37.59
CA GLU A 290 3.69 11.50 -38.28
C GLU A 290 3.35 10.31 -37.37
N LEU A 291 3.84 10.32 -36.13
CA LEU A 291 3.51 9.29 -35.14
C LEU A 291 2.01 9.28 -34.80
N GLN A 292 1.35 10.44 -34.72
CA GLN A 292 -0.10 10.49 -34.55
C GLN A 292 -0.85 9.96 -35.78
N MET A 293 -0.35 10.21 -36.99
CA MET A 293 -0.91 9.65 -38.23
C MET A 293 -0.75 8.13 -38.27
N ILE A 294 0.42 7.60 -37.89
CA ILE A 294 0.69 6.15 -37.80
C ILE A 294 -0.23 5.50 -36.76
N GLN A 295 -0.38 6.10 -35.58
CA GLN A 295 -1.29 5.58 -34.54
C GLN A 295 -2.75 5.61 -34.98
N LYS A 296 -3.18 6.64 -35.72
CA LYS A 296 -4.54 6.70 -36.31
C LYS A 296 -4.75 5.64 -37.38
N LYS A 297 -3.72 5.30 -38.17
CA LYS A 297 -3.75 4.22 -39.18
C LYS A 297 -3.67 2.81 -38.58
N ALA A 298 -2.98 2.63 -37.44
CA ALA A 298 -2.85 1.33 -36.77
C ALA A 298 -4.11 0.92 -35.97
N LYS A 299 -4.85 1.89 -35.41
CA LYS A 299 -6.11 1.66 -34.68
C LYS A 299 -7.14 0.81 -35.44
N PRO A 300 -7.48 1.06 -36.72
CA PRO A 300 -8.45 0.25 -37.44
C PRO A 300 -7.94 -1.18 -37.71
N ILE A 301 -6.63 -1.38 -37.92
CA ILE A 301 -6.04 -2.71 -38.16
C ILE A 301 -6.12 -3.58 -36.89
N ILE A 302 -5.83 -2.99 -35.73
CA ILE A 302 -5.94 -3.68 -34.43
C ILE A 302 -7.39 -4.06 -34.12
N ILE A 303 -8.35 -3.18 -34.45
CA ILE A 303 -9.79 -3.45 -34.28
C ILE A 303 -10.25 -4.57 -35.22
N GLN A 304 -9.76 -4.60 -36.47
CA GLN A 304 -10.07 -5.67 -37.43
C GLN A 304 -9.49 -7.02 -37.00
N GLN A 305 -8.26 -7.06 -36.51
CA GLN A 305 -7.64 -8.29 -35.98
C GLN A 305 -8.33 -8.79 -34.70
N ALA A 306 -8.72 -7.88 -33.79
CA ALA A 306 -9.48 -8.23 -32.59
C ALA A 306 -10.87 -8.79 -32.92
N ASN A 307 -11.53 -8.26 -33.96
CA ASN A 307 -12.82 -8.76 -34.43
C ASN A 307 -12.70 -10.10 -35.16
N LEU A 308 -11.63 -10.32 -35.93
CA LEU A 308 -11.32 -11.62 -36.56
C LEU A 308 -11.04 -12.70 -35.50
N ALA A 309 -10.25 -12.37 -34.47
CA ALA A 309 -9.95 -13.27 -33.36
C ALA A 309 -11.18 -13.60 -32.50
N LYS A 310 -12.16 -12.70 -32.40
CA LYS A 310 -13.47 -13.00 -31.78
C LYS A 310 -14.34 -13.90 -32.64
N LYS A 311 -14.23 -13.81 -33.98
CA LYS A 311 -15.03 -14.60 -34.92
C LYS A 311 -14.48 -16.03 -35.13
N LEU A 312 -13.20 -16.26 -34.82
CA LEU A 312 -12.51 -17.55 -34.94
C LEU A 312 -12.48 -18.38 -33.64
N LYS A 313 -13.10 -17.91 -32.55
CA LYS A 313 -13.29 -18.72 -31.34
C LYS A 313 -14.56 -19.57 -31.46
N LEU A 314 -14.38 -20.81 -31.90
CA LEU A 314 -15.12 -21.98 -31.41
C LEU A 314 -14.54 -22.39 -30.05
#